data_AF-A0A2E6YFJ0-F1
#
_entry.id   AF-A0A2E6YFJ0-F1
#
_cell.length_a   1.000
_cell.length_b   1.000
_cell.length_c   1.000
_cell.angle_alpha   90.00
_cell.angle_beta   90.00
_cell.angle_gamma   90.00
#
_symmetry.space_group_name_H-M   'P 1'
#
loop_
_entity.id
_entity.type
_entity.pdbx_description
1 polymer ?
#
loop_
_entity_poly.entity_id
_entity_poly.type
_entity_poly.pdbx_seq_one_letter_code
_entity_poly.pdbx_strand_id
1 'polypeptide(L)'
;MSHYTVLLVLDKNTQEYEINEKITQMLAPYQELSDKDSPYVTFKSKREEVLEDYEKEMVPVIVKKGDESKTVIAMRYDGQNDFIISCKQGSGFDRKFVLPEEYEEINIKPTDYYKDVFDFVTSWYGYEIITNEKTGEHDFGYYNNENAKWDYWKIGGRWSGKWLNKETGLKSDTIKKKNINVKEILKEAGNKAREDWRIWEDLSSKGEIFSFNEIKLAHLKEINLSEKELKEMKYKERNLIMDVIREKYHEQPLIDEIKKSSKEMGLFFEDIKDVFKAGDYKAFLAETEYHALGTFAVLSEKGWVEKGEMLYFGLTKDEKSDWAVEWRKIFDSIPEDSILVNIDCHI
;
A
#
# COMPACT_ATOMS: atom_id res chain seq x y z
N MET A 1 2.79 -5.05 -1.20
CA MET A 1 2.85 -5.42 0.25
C MET A 1 2.60 -4.15 1.04
N SER A 2 1.68 -4.13 2.00
CA SER A 2 1.38 -2.93 2.83
C SER A 2 2.41 -2.66 3.92
N HIS A 3 3.67 -3.04 3.70
CA HIS A 3 4.74 -2.88 4.68
C HIS A 3 5.93 -2.16 4.05
N TYR A 4 6.61 -1.35 4.85
CA TYR A 4 7.78 -0.60 4.41
C TYR A 4 8.77 -0.35 5.55
N THR A 5 10.01 -0.01 5.20
CA THR A 5 11.09 0.18 6.18
C THR A 5 11.29 1.64 6.55
N VAL A 6 11.48 1.90 7.83
CA VAL A 6 11.81 3.22 8.37
C VAL A 6 13.11 3.14 9.15
N LEU A 7 14.06 4.02 8.83
CA LEU A 7 15.26 4.22 9.63
C LEU A 7 14.94 5.24 10.72
N LEU A 8 14.98 4.81 11.97
CA LEU A 8 14.80 5.69 13.11
C LEU A 8 16.16 6.05 13.72
N VAL A 9 16.40 7.34 13.93
CA VAL A 9 17.68 7.87 14.41
C VAL A 9 17.52 8.38 15.84
N LEU A 10 18.14 7.68 16.79
CA LEU A 10 18.14 8.02 18.21
C LEU A 10 19.45 8.69 18.64
N ASP A 11 19.37 9.56 19.65
CA ASP A 11 20.53 10.20 20.25
C ASP A 11 21.50 9.18 20.90
N LYS A 12 22.79 9.51 20.88
CA LYS A 12 23.89 8.67 21.39
C LYS A 12 23.78 8.31 22.88
N ASN A 13 23.06 9.12 23.66
CA ASN A 13 22.90 8.92 25.10
C ASN A 13 21.71 8.03 25.46
N THR A 14 20.92 7.61 24.47
CA THR A 14 19.77 6.72 24.68
C THR A 14 20.25 5.39 25.25
N GLN A 15 19.76 5.05 26.44
CA GLN A 15 20.07 3.78 27.09
C GLN A 15 19.27 2.65 26.44
N GLU A 16 19.81 1.43 26.47
CA GLU A 16 19.18 0.27 25.82
C GLU A 16 17.74 0.02 26.31
N TYR A 17 17.50 0.19 27.61
CA TYR A 17 16.17 0.03 28.20
C TYR A 17 15.17 1.12 27.80
N GLU A 18 15.63 2.27 27.28
CA GLU A 18 14.80 3.41 26.85
C GLU A 18 14.41 3.32 25.37
N ILE A 19 15.05 2.45 24.59
CA ILE A 19 14.94 2.43 23.12
C ILE A 19 13.47 2.27 22.68
N ASN A 20 12.76 1.30 23.23
CA ASN A 20 11.36 1.05 22.88
C ASN A 20 10.45 2.24 23.21
N GLU A 21 10.68 2.89 24.35
CA GLU A 21 9.91 4.06 24.77
C GLU A 21 10.16 5.23 23.81
N LYS A 22 11.43 5.53 23.48
CA LYS A 22 11.77 6.60 22.55
C LYS A 22 11.23 6.35 21.14
N ILE A 23 11.29 5.11 20.65
CA ILE A 23 10.68 4.74 19.37
C ILE A 23 9.19 5.03 19.40
N THR A 24 8.49 4.61 20.46
CA THR A 24 7.05 4.83 20.63
C THR A 24 6.72 6.32 20.62
N GLN A 25 7.47 7.13 21.37
CA GLN A 25 7.28 8.58 21.43
C GLN A 25 7.52 9.26 20.07
N MET A 26 8.56 8.86 19.34
CA MET A 26 8.87 9.45 18.03
C MET A 26 7.87 9.05 16.95
N LEU A 27 7.33 7.84 17.00
CA LEU A 27 6.36 7.34 16.02
C LEU A 27 4.93 7.79 16.31
N ALA A 28 4.57 8.08 17.57
CA ALA A 28 3.21 8.44 17.97
C ALA A 28 2.55 9.57 17.14
N PRO A 29 3.25 10.65 16.72
CA PRO A 29 2.66 11.66 15.85
C PRO A 29 2.22 11.17 14.48
N TYR A 30 2.68 9.99 14.05
CA TYR A 30 2.46 9.43 12.71
C TYR A 30 1.56 8.18 12.73
N GLN A 31 0.92 7.88 13.86
CA GLN A 31 0.00 6.76 14.00
C GLN A 31 -1.35 7.07 13.35
N GLU A 32 -1.83 6.21 12.44
CA GLU A 32 -3.14 6.28 11.81
C GLU A 32 -4.26 5.99 12.83
N LEU A 33 -4.16 4.82 13.48
CA LEU A 33 -5.11 4.37 14.50
C LEU A 33 -4.79 5.01 15.85
N SER A 34 -4.82 6.33 15.93
CA SER A 34 -4.67 7.01 17.20
C SER A 34 -6.02 7.06 17.94
N ASP A 35 -5.97 6.90 19.26
CA ASP A 35 -7.11 7.15 20.14
C ASP A 35 -7.72 8.52 19.80
N LYS A 36 -9.05 8.66 19.86
CA LYS A 36 -9.74 9.95 19.68
C LYS A 36 -9.23 11.04 20.64
N ASP A 37 -8.67 10.62 21.77
CA ASP A 37 -8.07 11.49 22.78
C ASP A 37 -6.59 11.83 22.48
N SER A 38 -6.02 11.32 21.39
CA SER A 38 -4.66 11.63 20.96
C SER A 38 -4.53 13.10 20.55
N PRO A 39 -3.44 13.80 20.92
CA PRO A 39 -3.21 15.17 20.49
C PRO A 39 -2.90 15.30 18.98
N TYR A 40 -2.72 14.18 18.28
CA TYR A 40 -2.36 14.13 16.86
C TYR A 40 -3.57 13.90 15.94
N VAL A 41 -4.75 13.62 16.50
CA VAL A 41 -5.98 13.45 15.71
C VAL A 41 -6.81 14.72 15.75
N THR A 42 -7.48 14.98 14.64
CA THR A 42 -8.49 16.02 14.56
C THR A 42 -9.79 15.41 14.07
N PHE A 43 -10.90 15.85 14.64
CA PHE A 43 -12.22 15.46 14.16
C PHE A 43 -12.50 16.16 12.83
N LYS A 44 -12.81 15.37 11.80
CA LYS A 44 -13.23 15.86 10.49
C LYS A 44 -14.74 15.72 10.38
N SER A 45 -15.44 16.84 10.51
CA SER A 45 -16.89 16.89 10.32
C SER A 45 -17.26 16.51 8.89
N LYS A 46 -18.24 15.63 8.78
CA LYS A 46 -18.93 15.22 7.55
C LYS A 46 -20.40 15.60 7.57
N ARG A 47 -20.77 16.55 8.45
CA ARG A 47 -22.17 16.86 8.74
C ARG A 47 -22.98 17.29 7.53
N GLU A 48 -22.49 18.29 6.79
CA GLU A 48 -23.22 18.82 5.65
C GLU A 48 -23.40 17.78 4.54
N GLU A 49 -22.33 17.01 4.24
CA GLU A 49 -22.33 15.92 3.26
C GLU A 49 -23.35 14.84 3.62
N VAL A 50 -23.30 14.33 4.86
CA VAL A 50 -24.19 13.24 5.27
C VAL A 50 -25.65 13.70 5.43
N LEU A 51 -25.91 14.96 5.80
CA LEU A 51 -27.28 15.51 5.77
C LEU A 51 -27.83 15.58 4.35
N GLU A 52 -26.99 15.98 3.38
CA GLU A 52 -27.39 16.00 1.98
C GLU A 52 -27.67 14.58 1.46
N ASP A 53 -26.81 13.62 1.78
CA ASP A 53 -26.99 12.21 1.40
C ASP A 53 -28.25 11.62 2.04
N TYR A 54 -28.51 11.90 3.33
CA TYR A 54 -29.71 11.42 4.02
C TYR A 54 -31.01 11.87 3.35
N GLU A 55 -31.04 13.09 2.81
CA GLU A 55 -32.23 13.64 2.14
C GLU A 55 -32.38 13.24 0.67
N LYS A 56 -31.25 13.08 -0.03
CA LYS A 56 -31.21 13.02 -1.51
C LYS A 56 -30.73 11.70 -2.08
N GLU A 57 -29.93 10.93 -1.35
CA GLU A 57 -29.38 9.67 -1.85
C GLU A 57 -30.49 8.63 -2.04
N MET A 58 -30.32 7.78 -3.05
CA MET A 58 -31.21 6.68 -3.34
C MET A 58 -30.40 5.39 -3.20
N VAL A 59 -30.71 4.62 -2.16
CA VAL A 59 -29.97 3.42 -1.80
C VAL A 59 -30.64 2.19 -2.43
N PRO A 60 -29.91 1.37 -3.20
CA PRO A 60 -30.45 0.12 -3.73
C PRO A 60 -30.57 -0.94 -2.62
N VAL A 61 -31.79 -1.40 -2.41
CA VAL A 61 -32.14 -2.43 -1.44
C VAL A 61 -32.88 -3.58 -2.11
N ILE A 62 -32.85 -4.73 -1.45
CA ILE A 62 -33.51 -5.95 -1.92
C ILE A 62 -34.75 -6.18 -1.09
N VAL A 63 -35.88 -6.32 -1.76
CA VAL A 63 -37.18 -6.62 -1.15
C VAL A 63 -37.77 -7.88 -1.78
N LYS A 64 -38.73 -8.49 -1.09
CA LYS A 64 -39.48 -9.60 -1.66
C LYS A 64 -40.46 -9.08 -2.71
N LYS A 65 -40.46 -9.69 -3.90
CA LYS A 65 -41.31 -9.28 -5.01
C LYS A 65 -42.79 -9.43 -4.64
N GLY A 66 -43.56 -8.37 -4.83
CA GLY A 66 -44.99 -8.33 -4.49
C GLY A 66 -45.30 -8.15 -3.00
N ASP A 67 -44.29 -7.91 -2.15
CA ASP A 67 -44.52 -7.46 -0.78
C ASP A 67 -44.89 -5.97 -0.76
N GLU A 68 -46.17 -5.68 -0.49
CA GLU A 68 -46.68 -4.31 -0.40
C GLU A 68 -46.02 -3.51 0.73
N SER A 69 -45.55 -4.19 1.79
CA SER A 69 -44.83 -3.55 2.90
C SER A 69 -43.40 -3.14 2.53
N LYS A 70 -42.87 -3.66 1.41
CA LYS A 70 -41.51 -3.44 0.92
C LYS A 70 -40.46 -3.66 2.01
N THR A 71 -40.61 -4.73 2.78
CA THR A 71 -39.66 -5.04 3.85
C THR A 71 -38.28 -5.28 3.24
N VAL A 72 -37.28 -4.50 3.68
CA VAL A 72 -35.90 -4.64 3.23
C VAL A 72 -35.30 -5.91 3.82
N ILE A 73 -34.87 -6.80 2.93
CA ILE A 73 -34.25 -8.08 3.28
C ILE A 73 -32.73 -7.94 3.37
N ALA A 74 -32.13 -7.15 2.47
CA ALA A 74 -30.70 -6.89 2.45
C ALA A 74 -30.40 -5.59 1.68
N MET A 75 -29.27 -4.96 1.98
CA MET A 75 -28.70 -3.89 1.15
C MET A 75 -27.91 -4.50 0.00
N ARG A 76 -27.99 -3.91 -1.20
CA ARG A 76 -27.30 -4.43 -2.40
C ARG A 76 -25.79 -4.60 -2.19
N TYR A 77 -25.16 -3.66 -1.49
CA TYR A 77 -23.71 -3.58 -1.32
C TYR A 77 -23.20 -4.05 0.05
N ASP A 78 -24.08 -4.61 0.90
CA ASP A 78 -23.63 -5.21 2.15
C ASP A 78 -22.74 -6.43 1.85
N GLY A 79 -21.54 -6.46 2.44
CA GLY A 79 -20.58 -7.55 2.28
C GLY A 79 -21.06 -8.89 2.85
N GLN A 80 -22.09 -8.88 3.70
CA GLN A 80 -22.76 -10.06 4.26
C GLN A 80 -24.07 -10.41 3.52
N ASN A 81 -24.34 -9.77 2.39
CA ASN A 81 -25.54 -10.05 1.60
C ASN A 81 -25.51 -11.50 1.06
N ASP A 82 -26.50 -12.30 1.48
CA ASP A 82 -26.67 -13.72 1.11
C ASP A 82 -26.86 -13.96 -0.40
N PHE A 83 -27.19 -12.92 -1.17
CA PHE A 83 -27.30 -12.96 -2.64
C PHE A 83 -25.94 -12.80 -3.34
N ILE A 84 -24.84 -12.65 -2.59
CA ILE A 84 -23.48 -12.65 -3.10
C ILE A 84 -22.92 -14.08 -3.03
N ILE A 85 -22.87 -14.75 -4.18
CA ILE A 85 -22.35 -16.11 -4.28
C ILE A 85 -20.87 -16.06 -4.62
N SER A 86 -20.05 -16.72 -3.80
CA SER A 86 -18.64 -16.95 -4.13
C SER A 86 -18.51 -18.06 -5.18
N CYS A 87 -17.88 -17.75 -6.29
CA CYS A 87 -17.57 -18.70 -7.36
C CYS A 87 -16.05 -18.83 -7.46
N LYS A 88 -15.52 -20.04 -7.29
CA LYS A 88 -14.09 -20.29 -7.48
C LYS A 88 -13.76 -20.25 -8.97
N GLN A 89 -12.91 -19.31 -9.38
CA GLN A 89 -12.32 -19.29 -10.71
C GLN A 89 -10.79 -19.23 -10.59
N GLY A 90 -10.11 -20.31 -10.97
CA GLY A 90 -8.66 -20.43 -10.85
C GLY A 90 -8.18 -20.33 -9.39
N SER A 91 -7.16 -19.49 -9.15
CA SER A 91 -6.60 -19.20 -7.82
C SER A 91 -7.33 -18.09 -7.06
N GLY A 92 -8.42 -17.52 -7.62
CA GLY A 92 -9.20 -16.44 -7.01
C GLY A 92 -10.65 -16.85 -6.68
N PHE A 93 -11.31 -16.00 -5.89
CA PHE A 93 -12.75 -16.06 -5.66
C PHE A 93 -13.39 -14.87 -6.36
N ASP A 94 -14.28 -15.14 -7.31
CA ASP A 94 -15.15 -14.12 -7.89
C ASP A 94 -16.45 -14.07 -7.07
N ARG A 95 -16.92 -12.87 -6.73
CA ARG A 95 -18.18 -12.67 -6.00
C ARG A 95 -19.22 -12.20 -6.99
N LYS A 96 -20.25 -13.01 -7.23
CA LYS A 96 -21.34 -12.66 -8.14
C LYS A 96 -22.60 -12.39 -7.36
N PHE A 97 -23.18 -11.22 -7.60
CA PHE A 97 -24.53 -10.92 -7.16
C PHE A 97 -25.53 -11.67 -8.05
N VAL A 98 -26.31 -12.56 -7.43
CA VAL A 98 -27.36 -13.32 -8.10
C VAL A 98 -28.64 -13.11 -7.31
N LEU A 99 -29.56 -12.33 -7.87
CA LEU A 99 -30.85 -12.06 -7.26
C LEU A 99 -31.87 -13.13 -7.72
N PRO A 100 -32.43 -13.94 -6.81
CA PRO A 100 -33.49 -14.90 -7.15
C PRO A 100 -34.76 -14.20 -7.66
N GLU A 101 -35.58 -14.90 -8.46
CA GLU A 101 -36.77 -14.33 -9.12
C GLU A 101 -37.84 -13.83 -8.13
N GLU A 102 -37.87 -14.37 -6.92
CA GLU A 102 -38.79 -13.98 -5.85
C GLU A 102 -38.42 -12.66 -5.15
N TYR A 103 -37.25 -12.09 -5.46
CA TYR A 103 -36.81 -10.80 -4.95
C TYR A 103 -36.69 -9.78 -6.08
N GLU A 104 -36.79 -8.52 -5.72
CA GLU A 104 -36.54 -7.41 -6.63
C GLU A 104 -35.68 -6.35 -5.95
N GLU A 105 -34.92 -5.63 -6.77
CA GLU A 105 -34.16 -4.48 -6.31
C GLU A 105 -34.96 -3.21 -6.53
N ILE A 106 -35.08 -2.42 -5.47
CA ILE A 106 -35.69 -1.10 -5.52
C ILE A 106 -34.73 -0.08 -4.93
N ASN A 107 -34.90 1.18 -5.34
CA ASN A 107 -34.22 2.29 -4.72
C ASN A 107 -35.14 2.94 -3.69
N ILE A 108 -34.65 3.12 -2.47
CA ILE A 108 -35.36 3.81 -1.39
C ILE A 108 -34.53 4.98 -0.89
N LYS A 109 -35.18 5.95 -0.25
CA LYS A 109 -34.45 7.01 0.45
C LYS A 109 -33.99 6.53 1.82
N PRO A 110 -32.84 7.00 2.32
CA PRO A 110 -32.44 6.75 3.70
C PRO A 110 -33.53 7.10 4.73
N THR A 111 -34.30 8.18 4.51
CA THR A 111 -35.43 8.59 5.38
C THR A 111 -36.56 7.57 5.49
N ASP A 112 -36.69 6.66 4.51
CA ASP A 112 -37.75 5.66 4.48
C ASP A 112 -37.33 4.35 5.18
N TYR A 113 -36.05 4.22 5.53
CA TYR A 113 -35.45 3.00 6.07
C TYR A 113 -34.83 3.18 7.44
N TYR A 114 -33.96 4.17 7.58
CA TYR A 114 -33.30 4.46 8.84
C TYR A 114 -34.23 5.23 9.75
N LYS A 115 -34.20 4.89 11.04
CA LYS A 115 -35.09 5.49 12.04
C LYS A 115 -34.95 7.02 12.09
N ASP A 116 -33.72 7.49 12.01
CA ASP A 116 -33.33 8.89 12.03
C ASP A 116 -31.94 9.05 11.40
N VAL A 117 -31.46 10.29 11.30
CA VAL A 117 -30.14 10.57 10.73
C VAL A 117 -29.00 9.92 11.54
N PHE A 118 -29.15 9.69 12.84
CA PHE A 118 -28.09 9.08 13.66
C PHE A 118 -27.97 7.59 13.38
N ASP A 119 -29.10 6.91 13.18
CA ASP A 119 -29.14 5.52 12.73
C ASP A 119 -28.50 5.37 11.35
N PHE A 120 -28.75 6.33 10.44
CA PHE A 120 -28.08 6.37 9.14
C PHE A 120 -26.56 6.58 9.26
N VAL A 121 -26.13 7.59 10.01
CA VAL A 121 -24.71 7.92 10.25
C VAL A 121 -23.93 6.71 10.78
N THR A 122 -24.47 6.04 11.80
CA THR A 122 -23.78 4.94 12.48
C THR A 122 -23.80 3.64 11.67
N SER A 123 -24.91 3.35 10.99
CA SER A 123 -25.08 2.08 10.28
C SER A 123 -24.52 2.11 8.86
N TRP A 124 -24.58 3.25 8.16
CA TRP A 124 -24.09 3.40 6.78
C TRP A 124 -22.62 3.83 6.71
N TYR A 125 -22.26 4.90 7.42
CA TYR A 125 -20.89 5.43 7.38
C TYR A 125 -19.98 4.89 8.50
N GLY A 126 -20.57 4.39 9.60
CA GLY A 126 -19.79 4.02 10.79
C GLY A 126 -19.13 5.21 11.48
N TYR A 127 -19.66 6.42 11.28
CA TYR A 127 -19.08 7.64 11.82
C TYR A 127 -19.37 7.81 13.32
N GLU A 128 -18.46 8.51 13.98
CA GLU A 128 -18.60 8.96 15.36
C GLU A 128 -19.60 10.13 15.41
N ILE A 129 -20.48 10.13 16.42
CA ILE A 129 -21.40 11.23 16.71
C ILE A 129 -20.87 11.98 17.92
N ILE A 130 -20.56 13.26 17.74
CA ILE A 130 -20.13 14.16 18.82
C ILE A 130 -21.29 15.06 19.19
N THR A 131 -21.50 15.29 20.49
CA THR A 131 -22.51 16.22 20.99
C THR A 131 -21.83 17.38 21.71
N ASN A 132 -22.14 18.61 21.29
CA ASN A 132 -21.73 19.79 22.00
C ASN A 132 -22.57 19.93 23.27
N GLU A 133 -21.98 19.70 24.44
CA GLU A 133 -22.70 19.75 25.72
C GLU A 133 -23.34 21.11 26.03
N LYS A 134 -22.85 22.20 25.45
CA LYS A 134 -23.37 23.56 25.71
C LYS A 134 -24.55 23.92 24.81
N THR A 135 -24.52 23.51 23.54
CA THR A 135 -25.56 23.85 22.56
C THR A 135 -26.57 22.72 22.35
N GLY A 136 -26.21 21.48 22.71
CA GLY A 136 -26.97 20.28 22.40
C GLY A 136 -26.87 19.88 20.92
N GLU A 137 -26.09 20.58 20.12
CA GLU A 137 -25.92 20.28 18.70
C GLU A 137 -25.04 19.04 18.52
N HIS A 138 -25.42 18.23 17.53
CA HIS A 138 -24.65 17.06 17.14
C HIS A 138 -23.78 17.35 15.92
N ASP A 139 -22.64 16.71 15.83
CA ASP A 139 -21.78 16.66 14.65
C ASP A 139 -21.42 15.19 14.38
N PHE A 140 -21.12 14.84 13.14
CA PHE A 140 -20.75 13.47 12.76
C PHE A 140 -19.65 13.43 11.72
N GLY A 141 -18.77 12.46 11.87
CA GLY A 141 -17.58 12.32 11.05
C GLY A 141 -16.61 11.31 11.63
N TYR A 142 -15.31 11.50 11.34
CA TYR A 142 -14.27 10.58 11.78
C TYR A 142 -13.06 11.34 12.30
N TYR A 143 -12.29 10.69 13.17
CA TYR A 143 -11.00 11.19 13.61
C TYR A 143 -9.94 10.80 12.59
N ASN A 144 -9.08 11.75 12.25
CA ASN A 144 -7.99 11.53 11.31
C ASN A 144 -6.71 12.20 11.81
N ASN A 145 -5.58 11.50 11.64
CA ASN A 145 -4.26 12.07 11.79
C ASN A 145 -3.73 12.44 10.39
N GLU A 146 -3.58 13.74 10.12
CA GLU A 146 -3.06 14.22 8.82
C GLU A 146 -1.61 13.83 8.56
N ASN A 147 -0.87 13.48 9.63
CA ASN A 147 0.49 12.99 9.55
C ASN A 147 0.57 11.45 9.60
N ALA A 148 -0.56 10.74 9.49
CA ALA A 148 -0.57 9.27 9.53
C ALA A 148 0.40 8.67 8.50
N LYS A 149 1.20 7.73 8.97
CA LYS A 149 2.15 6.94 8.16
C LYS A 149 2.01 5.45 8.43
N TRP A 150 1.54 5.05 9.61
CA TRP A 150 1.46 3.65 9.99
C TRP A 150 0.28 3.34 10.91
N ASP A 151 -0.26 2.12 10.84
CA ASP A 151 -1.26 1.59 11.77
C ASP A 151 -0.65 0.57 12.78
N TYR A 152 0.48 -0.05 12.40
CA TYR A 152 1.29 -0.93 13.22
C TYR A 152 2.79 -0.82 12.89
N TRP A 153 3.66 -1.06 13.88
CA TRP A 153 5.11 -1.14 13.66
C TRP A 153 5.79 -2.20 14.53
N LYS A 154 6.98 -2.65 14.08
CA LYS A 154 7.86 -3.54 14.84
C LYS A 154 9.32 -3.29 14.48
N ILE A 155 10.24 -3.43 15.45
CA ILE A 155 11.69 -3.41 15.18
C ILE A 155 12.06 -4.61 14.29
N GLY A 156 12.73 -4.34 13.17
CA GLY A 156 13.16 -5.32 12.18
C GLY A 156 12.03 -5.87 11.32
N GLY A 157 11.08 -6.56 11.96
CA GLY A 157 9.91 -7.19 11.31
C GLY A 157 10.31 -8.10 10.16
N ARG A 158 9.72 -7.88 8.97
CA ARG A 158 10.05 -8.61 7.72
C ARG A 158 11.47 -8.39 7.24
N TRP A 159 12.11 -7.31 7.64
CA TRP A 159 13.47 -6.92 7.24
C TRP A 159 14.45 -7.01 8.41
N SER A 160 14.24 -7.97 9.32
CA SER A 160 15.11 -8.16 10.48
C SER A 160 16.55 -8.51 10.09
N GLY A 161 17.50 -8.05 10.90
CA GLY A 161 18.93 -8.26 10.70
C GLY A 161 19.55 -7.32 9.67
N LYS A 162 19.04 -6.09 9.56
CA LYS A 162 19.49 -5.11 8.56
C LYS A 162 20.94 -4.68 8.72
N TRP A 163 21.43 -4.55 9.96
CA TRP A 163 22.74 -3.99 10.23
C TRP A 163 23.78 -5.05 10.55
N LEU A 164 24.88 -5.07 9.80
CA LEU A 164 26.04 -5.92 10.10
C LEU A 164 27.02 -5.18 11.01
N ASN A 165 27.29 -5.73 12.20
CA ASN A 165 28.28 -5.17 13.11
C ASN A 165 29.71 -5.56 12.68
N LYS A 166 30.58 -4.57 12.51
CA LYS A 166 31.97 -4.76 12.05
C LYS A 166 32.90 -5.42 13.07
N GLU A 167 32.57 -5.38 14.35
CA GLU A 167 33.37 -5.97 15.44
C GLU A 167 32.92 -7.40 15.75
N THR A 168 31.61 -7.63 15.83
CA THR A 168 31.06 -8.94 16.21
C THR A 168 30.73 -9.84 15.02
N GLY A 169 30.57 -9.27 13.82
CA GLY A 169 30.10 -9.99 12.63
C GLY A 169 28.61 -10.40 12.70
N LEU A 170 27.88 -9.97 13.73
CA LEU A 170 26.47 -10.31 13.92
C LEU A 170 25.55 -9.29 13.26
N LYS A 171 24.40 -9.76 12.79
CA LYS A 171 23.31 -8.93 12.27
C LYS A 171 22.39 -8.46 13.40
N SER A 172 21.93 -7.21 13.35
CA SER A 172 20.98 -6.62 14.29
C SER A 172 20.05 -5.61 13.61
N ASP A 173 18.95 -5.27 14.26
CA ASP A 173 18.04 -4.19 13.82
C ASP A 173 18.28 -2.86 14.54
N THR A 174 19.09 -2.90 15.60
CA THR A 174 19.54 -1.74 16.37
C THR A 174 21.06 -1.74 16.40
N ILE A 175 21.68 -0.61 16.07
CA ILE A 175 23.15 -0.50 16.03
C ILE A 175 23.61 0.95 16.20
N LYS A 176 24.81 1.17 16.74
CA LYS A 176 25.47 2.49 16.61
C LYS A 176 26.00 2.65 15.19
N LYS A 177 25.79 3.80 14.54
CA LYS A 177 26.19 4.02 13.14
C LYS A 177 27.66 3.64 12.89
N LYS A 178 28.56 4.07 13.77
CA LYS A 178 30.00 3.77 13.67
C LYS A 178 30.34 2.28 13.65
N ASN A 179 29.47 1.42 14.16
CA ASN A 179 29.71 -0.03 14.23
C ASN A 179 29.23 -0.76 12.98
N ILE A 180 28.57 -0.08 12.03
CA ILE A 180 28.06 -0.71 10.81
C ILE A 180 29.22 -1.04 9.87
N ASN A 181 29.25 -2.29 9.38
CA ASN A 181 30.15 -2.73 8.32
C ASN A 181 29.56 -2.41 6.94
N VAL A 182 29.48 -1.13 6.59
CA VAL A 182 28.90 -0.68 5.32
C VAL A 182 29.63 -1.30 4.12
N LYS A 183 30.96 -1.46 4.21
CA LYS A 183 31.77 -2.04 3.12
C LYS A 183 31.40 -3.48 2.84
N GLU A 184 31.23 -4.31 3.89
CA GLU A 184 30.88 -5.71 3.69
C GLU A 184 29.43 -5.86 3.22
N ILE A 185 28.48 -5.06 3.74
CA ILE A 185 27.09 -5.05 3.25
C ILE A 185 27.03 -4.76 1.75
N LEU A 186 27.72 -3.71 1.29
CA LEU A 186 27.75 -3.35 -0.14
C LEU A 186 28.47 -4.40 -0.99
N LYS A 187 29.52 -5.04 -0.45
CA LYS A 187 30.22 -6.13 -1.12
C LYS A 187 29.31 -7.36 -1.30
N GLU A 188 28.56 -7.75 -0.27
CA GLU A 188 27.56 -8.81 -0.33
C GLU A 188 26.47 -8.48 -1.35
N ALA A 189 25.93 -7.26 -1.30
CA ALA A 189 24.92 -6.78 -2.26
C ALA A 189 25.44 -6.82 -3.70
N GLY A 190 26.67 -6.36 -3.95
CA GLY A 190 27.28 -6.40 -5.28
C GLY A 190 27.59 -7.83 -5.76
N ASN A 191 27.92 -8.75 -4.86
CA ASN A 191 28.07 -10.18 -5.21
C ASN A 191 26.72 -10.76 -5.65
N LYS A 192 25.66 -10.51 -4.87
CA LYS A 192 24.31 -10.95 -5.21
C LYS A 192 23.82 -10.33 -6.52
N ALA A 193 24.02 -9.04 -6.72
CA ALA A 193 23.68 -8.37 -7.98
C ALA A 193 24.37 -9.03 -9.18
N ARG A 194 25.65 -9.38 -9.08
CA ARG A 194 26.37 -10.10 -10.14
C ARG A 194 25.79 -11.49 -10.42
N GLU A 195 25.34 -12.19 -9.38
CA GLU A 195 24.74 -13.51 -9.53
C GLU A 195 23.37 -13.40 -10.21
N ASP A 196 22.51 -12.53 -9.71
CA ASP A 196 21.18 -12.27 -10.27
C ASP A 196 21.29 -11.74 -11.72
N TRP A 197 22.29 -10.91 -12.02
CA TRP A 197 22.51 -10.38 -13.37
C TRP A 197 22.75 -11.45 -14.43
N ARG A 198 23.32 -12.61 -14.05
CA ARG A 198 23.50 -13.73 -15.00
C ARG A 198 22.17 -14.25 -15.54
N ILE A 199 21.08 -14.09 -14.79
CA ILE A 199 19.74 -14.44 -15.24
C ILE A 199 19.32 -13.51 -16.37
N TRP A 200 19.56 -12.21 -16.24
CA TRP A 200 19.30 -11.24 -17.30
C TRP A 200 20.15 -11.53 -18.54
N GLU A 201 21.45 -11.81 -18.38
CA GLU A 201 22.33 -12.16 -19.50
C GLU A 201 21.85 -13.41 -20.24
N ASP A 202 21.46 -14.46 -19.52
CA ASP A 202 20.92 -15.68 -20.11
C ASP A 202 19.61 -15.42 -20.86
N LEU A 203 18.64 -14.73 -20.24
CA LEU A 203 17.36 -14.42 -20.87
C LEU A 203 17.52 -13.53 -22.11
N SER A 204 18.27 -12.44 -21.99
CA SER A 204 18.48 -11.49 -23.10
C SER A 204 19.30 -12.09 -24.24
N SER A 205 20.12 -13.12 -23.98
CA SER A 205 20.81 -13.86 -25.04
C SER A 205 19.89 -14.75 -25.88
N LYS A 206 18.72 -15.13 -25.35
CA LYS A 206 17.75 -16.02 -26.01
C LYS A 206 16.74 -15.26 -26.87
N GLY A 207 16.60 -13.95 -26.67
CA GLY A 207 15.68 -13.13 -27.44
C GLY A 207 15.34 -11.82 -26.74
N GLU A 208 14.47 -11.04 -27.39
CA GLU A 208 13.97 -9.79 -26.85
C GLU A 208 12.95 -10.04 -25.74
N ILE A 209 13.04 -9.25 -24.68
CA ILE A 209 12.15 -9.30 -23.51
C ILE A 209 11.34 -8.01 -23.52
N PHE A 210 10.01 -8.11 -23.44
CA PHE A 210 9.13 -6.96 -23.33
C PHE A 210 8.46 -6.93 -21.96
N SER A 211 8.48 -5.75 -21.34
CA SER A 211 7.70 -5.49 -20.15
C SER A 211 6.20 -5.46 -20.49
N PHE A 212 5.37 -5.68 -19.48
CA PHE A 212 3.92 -5.51 -19.60
C PHE A 212 3.55 -4.10 -20.08
N ASN A 213 4.26 -3.08 -19.61
CA ASN A 213 4.01 -1.70 -19.99
C ASN A 213 4.34 -1.42 -21.47
N GLU A 214 5.42 -1.99 -22.01
CA GLU A 214 5.75 -1.88 -23.43
C GLU A 214 4.68 -2.54 -24.31
N ILE A 215 4.22 -3.75 -23.96
CA ILE A 215 3.17 -4.43 -24.70
C ILE A 215 1.85 -3.66 -24.62
N LYS A 216 1.49 -3.14 -23.45
CA LYS A 216 0.33 -2.26 -23.28
C LYS A 216 0.43 -1.05 -24.21
N LEU A 217 1.53 -0.30 -24.17
CA LEU A 217 1.71 0.91 -24.97
C LEU A 217 1.70 0.60 -26.48
N ALA A 218 2.32 -0.51 -26.90
CA ALA A 218 2.28 -0.95 -28.28
C ALA A 218 0.84 -1.26 -28.73
N HIS A 219 0.08 -2.02 -27.95
CA HIS A 219 -1.31 -2.35 -28.29
C HIS A 219 -2.22 -1.13 -28.30
N LEU A 220 -2.10 -0.24 -27.32
CA LEU A 220 -2.85 1.01 -27.28
C LEU A 220 -2.61 1.87 -28.52
N LYS A 221 -1.35 1.91 -28.99
CA LYS A 221 -0.99 2.58 -30.25
C LYS A 221 -1.62 1.91 -31.47
N GLU A 222 -1.69 0.57 -31.53
CA GLU A 222 -2.34 -0.17 -32.63
C GLU A 222 -3.83 0.17 -32.76
N ILE A 223 -4.52 0.35 -31.63
CA ILE A 223 -5.96 0.68 -31.60
C ILE A 223 -6.24 2.19 -31.55
N ASN A 224 -5.20 3.02 -31.70
CA ASN A 224 -5.28 4.48 -31.64
C ASN A 224 -5.96 5.01 -30.36
N LEU A 225 -5.59 4.43 -29.21
CA LEU A 225 -6.09 4.80 -27.88
C LEU A 225 -4.94 5.31 -27.01
N SER A 226 -5.15 6.38 -26.25
CA SER A 226 -4.18 6.87 -25.27
C SER A 226 -4.41 6.22 -23.89
N GLU A 227 -3.39 6.26 -23.03
CA GLU A 227 -3.53 5.79 -21.64
C GLU A 227 -4.54 6.62 -20.85
N LYS A 228 -4.66 7.91 -21.14
CA LYS A 228 -5.63 8.79 -20.49
C LYS A 228 -7.05 8.34 -20.83
N GLU A 229 -7.33 8.14 -22.11
CA GLU A 229 -8.64 7.66 -22.57
C GLU A 229 -8.95 6.29 -21.94
N LEU A 230 -7.97 5.37 -21.92
CA LEU A 230 -8.14 4.05 -21.27
C LEU A 230 -8.51 4.16 -19.78
N LYS A 231 -7.91 5.12 -19.05
CA LYS A 231 -8.21 5.34 -17.61
C LYS A 231 -9.61 5.90 -17.39
N GLU A 232 -10.10 6.73 -18.31
CA GLU A 232 -11.43 7.37 -18.26
C GLU A 232 -12.56 6.45 -18.73
N MET A 233 -12.24 5.32 -19.38
CA MET A 233 -13.23 4.33 -19.83
C MET A 233 -13.96 3.61 -18.69
N LYS A 234 -15.16 3.08 -19.01
CA LYS A 234 -15.90 2.22 -18.09
C LYS A 234 -15.11 0.96 -17.77
N TYR A 235 -15.17 0.52 -16.52
CA TYR A 235 -14.43 -0.64 -16.00
C TYR A 235 -14.51 -1.89 -16.91
N LYS A 236 -15.72 -2.24 -17.38
CA LYS A 236 -15.93 -3.41 -18.24
C LYS A 236 -15.21 -3.30 -19.58
N GLU A 237 -15.30 -2.15 -20.22
CA GLU A 237 -14.68 -1.89 -21.54
C GLU A 237 -13.15 -1.87 -21.41
N ARG A 238 -12.65 -1.18 -20.37
CA ARG A 238 -11.23 -1.16 -20.02
C ARG A 238 -10.68 -2.57 -19.78
N ASN A 239 -11.42 -3.40 -19.04
CA ASN A 239 -10.97 -4.75 -18.73
C ASN A 239 -10.84 -5.64 -19.96
N LEU A 240 -11.74 -5.53 -20.94
CA LEU A 240 -11.63 -6.28 -22.20
C LEU A 240 -10.33 -5.96 -22.94
N ILE A 241 -9.94 -4.67 -22.98
CA ILE A 241 -8.67 -4.26 -23.58
C ILE A 241 -7.49 -4.79 -22.76
N MET A 242 -7.57 -4.71 -21.42
CA MET A 242 -6.52 -5.22 -20.54
C MET A 242 -6.35 -6.74 -20.64
N ASP A 243 -7.41 -7.50 -20.91
CA ASP A 243 -7.33 -8.94 -21.11
C ASP A 243 -6.58 -9.29 -22.39
N VAL A 244 -6.86 -8.59 -23.50
CA VAL A 244 -6.08 -8.74 -24.75
C VAL A 244 -4.60 -8.41 -24.52
N ILE A 245 -4.29 -7.36 -23.75
CA ILE A 245 -2.91 -6.99 -23.42
C ILE A 245 -2.23 -8.10 -22.59
N ARG A 246 -2.92 -8.67 -21.60
CA ARG A 246 -2.41 -9.79 -20.79
C ARG A 246 -2.16 -11.03 -21.63
N GLU A 247 -3.06 -11.35 -22.56
CA GLU A 247 -2.89 -12.45 -23.50
C GLU A 247 -1.62 -12.24 -24.34
N LYS A 248 -1.47 -11.07 -24.97
CA LYS A 248 -0.25 -10.72 -25.72
C LYS A 248 1.02 -10.80 -24.86
N TYR A 249 0.97 -10.34 -23.62
CA TYR A 249 2.09 -10.46 -22.68
C TYR A 249 2.42 -11.92 -22.37
N HIS A 250 1.41 -12.79 -22.30
CA HIS A 250 1.57 -14.22 -22.07
C HIS A 250 1.86 -15.06 -23.32
N GLU A 251 1.81 -14.48 -24.51
CA GLU A 251 2.20 -15.10 -25.78
C GLU A 251 3.66 -14.82 -26.17
N GLN A 252 4.39 -14.06 -25.34
CA GLN A 252 5.79 -13.74 -25.61
C GLN A 252 6.66 -15.01 -25.71
N PRO A 253 7.62 -15.08 -26.65
CA PRO A 253 8.43 -16.28 -26.86
C PRO A 253 9.17 -16.78 -25.62
N LEU A 254 9.61 -15.87 -24.74
CA LEU A 254 10.39 -16.18 -23.53
C LEU A 254 9.55 -16.21 -22.25
N ILE A 255 8.22 -16.18 -22.33
CA ILE A 255 7.38 -16.01 -21.13
C ILE A 255 7.56 -17.15 -20.11
N ASP A 256 7.78 -18.38 -20.58
CA ASP A 256 7.93 -19.54 -19.70
C ASP A 256 9.30 -19.51 -18.99
N GLU A 257 10.37 -19.12 -19.70
CA GLU A 257 11.67 -18.85 -19.10
C GLU A 257 11.61 -17.68 -18.11
N ILE A 258 10.94 -16.58 -18.46
CA ILE A 258 10.75 -15.43 -17.57
C ILE A 258 10.04 -15.87 -16.30
N LYS A 259 8.92 -16.59 -16.39
CA LYS A 259 8.17 -17.09 -15.23
C LYS A 259 9.04 -18.00 -14.35
N LYS A 260 9.86 -18.86 -14.97
CA LYS A 260 10.79 -19.73 -14.25
C LYS A 260 11.84 -18.91 -13.50
N SER A 261 12.50 -17.97 -14.17
CA SER A 261 13.52 -17.09 -13.59
C SER A 261 12.95 -16.20 -12.48
N SER A 262 11.77 -15.61 -12.69
CA SER A 262 11.06 -14.84 -11.66
C SER A 262 10.82 -15.67 -10.41
N LYS A 263 10.38 -16.93 -10.56
CA LYS A 263 10.17 -17.84 -9.43
C LYS A 263 11.48 -18.19 -8.70
N GLU A 264 12.56 -18.44 -9.44
CA GLU A 264 13.89 -18.72 -8.87
C GLU A 264 14.43 -17.52 -8.08
N MET A 265 14.14 -16.30 -8.54
CA MET A 265 14.47 -15.05 -7.85
C MET A 265 13.51 -14.70 -6.70
N GLY A 266 12.40 -15.43 -6.54
CA GLY A 266 11.37 -15.11 -5.55
C GLY A 266 10.54 -13.86 -5.90
N LEU A 267 10.46 -13.48 -7.18
CA LEU A 267 9.58 -12.43 -7.68
C LEU A 267 8.15 -12.98 -7.79
N PHE A 268 7.17 -12.17 -7.39
CA PHE A 268 5.75 -12.56 -7.37
C PHE A 268 4.91 -11.75 -8.35
N PHE A 269 5.12 -10.44 -8.41
CA PHE A 269 4.31 -9.51 -9.23
C PHE A 269 5.18 -8.57 -10.07
N GLU A 270 6.49 -8.62 -9.90
CA GLU A 270 7.45 -7.73 -10.53
C GLU A 270 7.71 -8.14 -11.99
N ASP A 271 7.75 -7.15 -12.86
CA ASP A 271 8.19 -7.34 -14.25
C ASP A 271 9.72 -7.50 -14.27
N ILE A 272 10.19 -8.61 -14.83
CA ILE A 272 11.62 -8.95 -14.82
C ILE A 272 12.47 -7.88 -15.51
N LYS A 273 11.94 -7.24 -16.56
CA LYS A 273 12.67 -6.18 -17.29
C LYS A 273 12.80 -4.93 -16.43
N ASP A 274 11.78 -4.60 -15.65
CA ASP A 274 11.82 -3.48 -14.72
C ASP A 274 12.78 -3.77 -13.55
N VAL A 275 12.80 -5.01 -13.04
CA VAL A 275 13.77 -5.45 -12.01
C VAL A 275 15.20 -5.24 -12.50
N PHE A 276 15.51 -5.64 -13.73
CA PHE A 276 16.85 -5.49 -14.32
C PHE A 276 17.08 -4.13 -15.00
N LYS A 277 16.26 -3.11 -14.69
CA LYS A 277 16.40 -1.74 -15.22
C LYS A 277 16.57 -1.69 -16.74
N ALA A 278 15.76 -2.47 -17.44
CA ALA A 278 15.79 -2.61 -18.89
C ALA A 278 17.19 -2.90 -19.47
N GLY A 279 18.03 -3.64 -18.72
CA GLY A 279 19.38 -4.00 -19.15
C GLY A 279 20.48 -3.00 -18.75
N ASP A 280 20.18 -2.00 -17.92
CA ASP A 280 21.21 -1.14 -17.32
C ASP A 280 21.78 -1.78 -16.04
N TYR A 281 22.89 -2.50 -16.18
CA TYR A 281 23.58 -3.12 -15.05
C TYR A 281 23.99 -2.12 -13.97
N LYS A 282 24.38 -0.90 -14.34
CA LYS A 282 24.82 0.11 -13.37
C LYS A 282 23.64 0.59 -12.54
N ALA A 283 22.49 0.82 -13.16
CA ALA A 283 21.26 1.19 -12.47
C ALA A 283 20.76 0.04 -11.57
N PHE A 284 20.79 -1.20 -12.07
CA PHE A 284 20.41 -2.40 -11.29
C PHE A 284 21.31 -2.61 -10.07
N LEU A 285 22.64 -2.49 -10.26
CA LEU A 285 23.60 -2.58 -9.16
C LEU A 285 23.37 -1.48 -8.12
N ALA A 286 23.18 -0.23 -8.56
CA ALA A 286 22.92 0.89 -7.66
C ALA A 286 21.63 0.71 -6.85
N GLU A 287 20.56 0.17 -7.45
CA GLU A 287 19.32 -0.15 -6.74
C GLU A 287 19.52 -1.30 -5.74
N THR A 288 20.25 -2.34 -6.11
CA THR A 288 20.55 -3.47 -5.22
C THR A 288 21.38 -3.02 -4.01
N GLU A 289 22.40 -2.20 -4.23
CA GLU A 289 23.20 -1.59 -3.17
C GLU A 289 22.35 -0.67 -2.26
N TYR A 290 21.44 0.10 -2.85
CA TYR A 290 20.47 0.88 -2.11
C TYR A 290 19.58 -0.03 -1.25
N HIS A 291 18.99 -1.10 -1.78
CA HIS A 291 18.12 -1.99 -0.99
C HIS A 291 18.83 -2.67 0.19
N ALA A 292 20.14 -2.89 0.09
CA ALA A 292 20.93 -3.50 1.16
C ALA A 292 21.07 -2.60 2.41
N LEU A 293 21.01 -1.27 2.25
CA LEU A 293 21.19 -0.30 3.35
C LEU A 293 19.98 0.62 3.56
N GLY A 294 19.40 1.07 2.46
CA GLY A 294 18.35 2.05 2.32
C GLY A 294 17.04 1.66 2.99
N THR A 295 16.30 2.67 3.42
CA THR A 295 14.94 2.52 3.96
C THR A 295 14.00 3.42 3.18
N PHE A 296 12.71 3.06 3.17
CA PHE A 296 11.68 3.85 2.49
C PHE A 296 11.49 5.23 3.12
N ALA A 297 11.61 5.32 4.45
CA ALA A 297 11.59 6.58 5.18
C ALA A 297 12.72 6.67 6.22
N VAL A 298 12.97 7.88 6.69
CA VAL A 298 13.86 8.20 7.80
C VAL A 298 13.09 9.08 8.79
N LEU A 299 13.13 8.71 10.06
CA LEU A 299 12.58 9.49 11.16
C LEU A 299 13.72 9.89 12.11
N SER A 300 13.87 11.18 12.33
CA SER A 300 14.85 11.77 13.24
C SER A 300 14.24 12.92 14.03
N GLU A 301 15.03 13.61 14.85
CA GLU A 301 14.61 14.84 15.53
C GLU A 301 14.15 15.94 14.56
N LYS A 302 14.58 15.89 13.28
CA LYS A 302 14.14 16.82 12.22
C LYS A 302 12.76 16.48 11.65
N GLY A 303 12.14 15.38 12.10
CA GLY A 303 10.88 14.87 11.58
C GLY A 303 11.05 13.74 10.57
N TRP A 304 9.94 13.42 9.91
CA TRP A 304 9.81 12.34 8.93
C TRP A 304 10.18 12.80 7.53
N VAL A 305 10.99 12.00 6.83
CA VAL A 305 11.33 12.18 5.42
C VAL A 305 11.18 10.84 4.71
N GLU A 306 10.50 10.81 3.57
CA GLU A 306 10.20 9.58 2.84
C GLU A 306 10.43 9.66 1.34
N LYS A 307 10.51 8.48 0.73
CA LYS A 307 10.62 8.26 -0.71
C LYS A 307 9.38 8.75 -1.47
N GLY A 308 8.21 8.60 -0.88
CA GLY A 308 6.91 8.97 -1.42
C GLY A 308 5.83 8.60 -0.40
N GLU A 309 4.58 8.94 -0.68
CA GLU A 309 3.45 8.57 0.18
C GLU A 309 3.13 7.09 -0.01
N MET A 310 3.37 6.27 1.01
CA MET A 310 2.94 4.87 1.00
C MET A 310 1.41 4.82 1.07
N LEU A 311 0.82 3.96 0.25
CA LEU A 311 -0.61 3.68 0.18
C LEU A 311 -0.86 2.18 0.33
N TYR A 312 -2.15 1.80 0.39
CA TYR A 312 -2.56 0.40 0.46
C TYR A 312 -1.91 -0.48 -0.61
N PHE A 313 -1.65 -1.72 -0.22
CA PHE A 313 -1.02 -2.74 -1.05
C PHE A 313 0.43 -2.44 -1.50
N GLY A 314 1.09 -1.45 -0.90
CA GLY A 314 2.47 -1.09 -1.24
C GLY A 314 2.59 -0.17 -2.44
N LEU A 315 1.48 0.46 -2.84
CA LEU A 315 1.50 1.52 -3.84
C LEU A 315 2.19 2.74 -3.25
N THR A 316 3.04 3.41 -4.03
CA THR A 316 3.67 4.66 -3.62
C THR A 316 3.18 5.77 -4.53
N LYS A 317 2.71 6.87 -3.94
CA LYS A 317 2.33 8.10 -4.62
C LYS A 317 3.44 9.13 -4.48
N ASP A 318 3.61 9.95 -5.52
CA ASP A 318 4.60 11.03 -5.59
C ASP A 318 6.04 10.55 -5.27
N GLU A 319 6.40 9.39 -5.82
CA GLU A 319 7.69 8.73 -5.59
C GLU A 319 8.85 9.56 -6.16
N LYS A 320 9.86 9.82 -5.32
CA LYS A 320 11.10 10.48 -5.70
C LYS A 320 12.04 9.52 -6.41
N SER A 321 12.30 9.79 -7.69
CA SER A 321 13.22 8.99 -8.51
C SER A 321 14.68 9.00 -8.01
N ASP A 322 15.09 10.04 -7.28
CA ASP A 322 16.44 10.22 -6.76
C ASP A 322 16.57 9.87 -5.27
N TRP A 323 15.57 9.18 -4.68
CA TRP A 323 15.55 8.85 -3.26
C TRP A 323 16.80 8.10 -2.78
N ALA A 324 17.38 7.20 -3.59
CA ALA A 324 18.61 6.50 -3.20
C ALA A 324 19.77 7.49 -2.91
N VAL A 325 19.84 8.58 -3.69
CA VAL A 325 20.84 9.63 -3.51
C VAL A 325 20.50 10.52 -2.31
N GLU A 326 19.23 10.90 -2.16
CA GLU A 326 18.75 11.67 -1.00
C GLU A 326 18.96 10.91 0.31
N TRP A 327 18.52 9.66 0.37
CA TRP A 327 18.68 8.76 1.50
C TRP A 327 20.15 8.62 1.88
N ARG A 328 21.05 8.44 0.90
CA ARG A 328 22.48 8.30 1.19
C ARG A 328 23.07 9.58 1.79
N LYS A 329 22.68 10.75 1.31
CA LYS A 329 23.07 12.03 1.91
C LYS A 329 22.57 12.14 3.36
N ILE A 330 21.33 11.74 3.63
CA ILE A 330 20.77 11.71 4.98
C ILE A 330 21.61 10.77 5.85
N PHE A 331 21.81 9.52 5.42
CA PHE A 331 22.56 8.51 6.14
C PHE A 331 23.99 8.98 6.46
N ASP A 332 24.71 9.53 5.49
CA ASP A 332 26.08 10.02 5.67
C ASP A 332 26.12 11.21 6.65
N SER A 333 25.07 12.04 6.71
CA SER A 333 24.98 13.18 7.64
C SER A 333 24.69 12.79 9.11
N ILE A 334 24.21 11.58 9.38
CA ILE A 334 23.91 11.13 10.74
C ILE A 334 25.21 11.03 11.55
N PRO A 335 25.26 11.51 12.82
CA PRO A 335 26.45 11.36 13.65
C PRO A 335 26.86 9.89 13.87
N GLU A 336 28.16 9.63 13.89
CA GLU A 336 28.73 8.28 14.05
C GLU A 336 28.32 7.58 15.37
N ASP A 337 28.07 8.34 16.43
CA ASP A 337 27.66 7.79 17.73
C ASP A 337 26.14 7.60 17.87
N SER A 338 25.34 8.04 16.89
CA SER A 338 23.88 7.85 16.90
C SER A 338 23.49 6.38 16.85
N ILE A 339 22.36 6.05 17.47
CA ILE A 339 21.78 4.72 17.42
C ILE A 339 20.76 4.69 16.28
N LEU A 340 20.95 3.74 15.35
CA LEU A 340 20.07 3.49 14.22
C LEU A 340 19.19 2.30 14.55
N VAL A 341 17.89 2.43 14.31
CA VAL A 341 16.91 1.36 14.46
C VAL A 341 16.18 1.15 13.13
N ASN A 342 16.13 -0.09 12.66
CA ASN A 342 15.33 -0.49 11.53
C ASN A 342 13.91 -0.85 12.00
N ILE A 343 12.90 -0.18 11.46
CA ILE A 343 11.49 -0.38 11.79
C ILE A 343 10.76 -0.90 10.56
N ASP A 344 9.96 -1.94 10.74
CA ASP A 344 8.93 -2.42 9.80
C ASP A 344 7.61 -1.75 10.18
N CYS A 345 7.12 -0.85 9.32
CA CYS A 345 5.82 -0.18 9.45
C CYS A 345 4.79 -0.83 8.51
N HIS A 346 3.55 -0.96 8.99
CA HIS A 346 2.37 -1.35 8.20
C HIS A 346 1.51 -0.13 7.89
N ILE A 347 0.72 -0.19 6.81
CA ILE A 347 -0.31 0.77 6.42
C ILE A 347 -1.62 0.07 6.02
#